data_AF-A0A1F5TR42-F1
#
_entry.id   AF-A0A1F5TR42-F1
#
_cell.length_a   1.000
_cell.length_b   1.000
_cell.length_c   1.000
_cell.angle_alpha   90.00
_cell.angle_beta   90.00
_cell.angle_gamma   90.00
#
_symmetry.space_group_name_H-M   'P 1'
#
loop_
_entity.id
_entity.type
_entity.pdbx_description
1 polymer ?
#
loop_
_entity_poly.entity_id
_entity_poly.type
_entity_poly.pdbx_seq_one_letter_code
_entity_poly.pdbx_strand_id
1 'polypeptide(L)'
;MIDNNKQLKDEIFDLFQENLVDVLQFDDQDLLYDLNDDIIDIIVYDNIFKKELENSLYKSSAKLTNKELLLDGDAHIPNVQNWLSDFIKQYGSGFFDNVTLSRYITFSENVKKLDENEKNLVKKLLQLYRNLKFFPDSMKDIPVDDWEIVPIDKFVVKKHSELSGPPKTKGEKEIEKLRQEEGDYAENSLERKMLEEEVEKKEQIENLQSEANKYPQGSLEKKALESEIKKLLK
;
A
#
# COMPACT_ATOMS: atom_id res chain seq x y z
N MET A 1 16.93 -29.34 -11.02
CA MET A 1 16.73 -28.18 -10.11
C MET A 1 17.57 -26.97 -10.49
N ILE A 2 18.79 -27.11 -11.03
CA ILE A 2 19.59 -25.97 -11.50
C ILE A 2 19.02 -25.36 -12.81
N ASP A 3 18.50 -26.19 -13.71
CA ASP A 3 18.02 -25.73 -15.03
C ASP A 3 16.71 -24.90 -14.98
N ASN A 4 15.78 -25.23 -14.08
CA ASN A 4 14.51 -24.50 -13.95
C ASN A 4 14.71 -23.06 -13.46
N ASN A 5 15.69 -22.82 -12.57
CA ASN A 5 15.94 -21.49 -12.03
C ASN A 5 16.59 -20.57 -13.09
N LYS A 6 17.39 -21.14 -14.00
CA LYS A 6 17.94 -20.38 -15.13
C LYS A 6 16.85 -19.96 -16.11
N GLN A 7 15.97 -20.88 -16.51
CA GLN A 7 14.89 -20.55 -17.44
C GLN A 7 13.96 -19.47 -16.88
N LEU A 8 13.57 -19.59 -15.61
CA LEU A 8 12.72 -18.59 -14.94
C LEU A 8 13.40 -17.21 -14.88
N LYS A 9 14.71 -17.16 -14.61
CA LYS A 9 15.48 -15.90 -14.66
C LYS A 9 15.47 -15.26 -16.04
N ASP A 10 15.67 -16.06 -17.09
CA ASP A 10 15.64 -15.57 -18.46
C ASP A 10 14.23 -15.03 -18.80
N GLU A 11 13.16 -15.72 -18.39
CA GLU A 11 11.78 -15.28 -18.58
C GLU A 11 11.47 -13.97 -17.84
N ILE A 12 11.86 -13.84 -16.57
CA ILE A 12 11.70 -12.60 -15.79
C ILE A 12 12.50 -11.45 -16.42
N PHE A 13 13.71 -11.74 -16.89
CA PHE A 13 14.55 -10.73 -17.52
C PHE A 13 13.92 -10.21 -18.82
N ASP A 14 13.39 -11.10 -19.66
CA ASP A 14 12.69 -10.76 -20.89
C ASP A 14 11.40 -9.95 -20.61
N LEU A 15 10.66 -10.29 -19.55
CA LEU A 15 9.52 -9.50 -19.10
C LEU A 15 9.93 -8.05 -18.79
N PHE A 16 11.03 -7.83 -18.08
CA PHE A 16 11.48 -6.48 -17.71
C PHE A 16 12.11 -5.69 -18.87
N GLN A 17 12.73 -6.37 -19.83
CA GLN A 17 13.32 -5.72 -21.01
C GLN A 17 12.25 -5.29 -22.02
N GLU A 18 11.39 -6.23 -22.41
CA GLU A 18 10.53 -6.10 -23.60
C GLU A 18 9.06 -5.85 -23.26
N ASN A 19 8.55 -6.48 -22.20
CA ASN A 19 7.12 -6.52 -21.88
C ASN A 19 6.76 -5.80 -20.58
N LEU A 20 7.65 -4.92 -20.08
CA LEU A 20 7.47 -4.31 -18.77
C LEU A 20 6.19 -3.48 -18.70
N VAL A 21 5.83 -2.80 -19.79
CA VAL A 21 4.61 -1.99 -19.85
C VAL A 21 3.37 -2.87 -19.73
N ASP A 22 3.36 -4.04 -20.39
CA ASP A 22 2.27 -5.00 -20.28
C ASP A 22 2.15 -5.54 -18.85
N VAL A 23 3.27 -5.84 -18.20
CA VAL A 23 3.31 -6.25 -16.78
C VAL A 23 2.75 -5.16 -15.86
N LEU A 24 3.11 -3.89 -16.09
CA LEU A 24 2.60 -2.77 -15.28
C LEU A 24 1.10 -2.48 -15.52
N GLN A 25 0.57 -2.86 -16.68
CA GLN A 25 -0.85 -2.76 -17.03
C GLN A 25 -1.65 -4.01 -16.70
N PHE A 26 -0.98 -5.07 -16.24
CA PHE A 26 -1.62 -6.34 -15.98
C PHE A 26 -2.53 -6.25 -14.76
N ASP A 27 -3.77 -6.74 -14.89
CA ASP A 27 -4.81 -6.60 -13.87
C ASP A 27 -5.07 -7.91 -13.11
N ASP A 28 -4.50 -9.04 -13.56
CA ASP A 28 -4.66 -10.33 -12.89
C ASP A 28 -3.77 -10.39 -11.65
N GLN A 29 -4.40 -10.20 -10.49
CA GLN A 29 -3.70 -10.13 -9.21
C GLN A 29 -3.03 -11.45 -8.84
N ASP A 30 -3.68 -12.59 -9.07
CA ASP A 30 -3.15 -13.90 -8.70
C ASP A 30 -1.83 -14.17 -9.45
N LEU A 31 -1.82 -13.90 -10.75
CA LEU A 31 -0.60 -14.03 -11.56
C LEU A 31 0.48 -12.99 -11.20
N LEU A 32 0.10 -11.79 -10.77
CA LEU A 32 1.06 -10.81 -10.26
C LEU A 32 1.64 -11.21 -8.90
N TYR A 33 0.86 -11.87 -8.04
CA TYR A 33 1.36 -12.44 -6.78
C TYR A 33 2.37 -13.55 -7.07
N ASP A 34 2.03 -14.50 -7.93
CA ASP A 34 2.95 -15.58 -8.35
C ASP A 34 4.26 -15.00 -8.93
N LEU A 35 4.16 -13.99 -9.81
CA LEU A 35 5.34 -13.32 -10.37
C LEU A 35 6.18 -12.62 -9.29
N ASN A 36 5.54 -11.98 -8.31
CA ASN A 36 6.25 -11.33 -7.21
C ASN A 36 6.99 -12.36 -6.34
N ASP A 37 6.33 -13.47 -5.99
CA ASP A 37 6.92 -14.55 -5.22
C ASP A 37 8.14 -15.13 -5.95
N ASP A 38 8.03 -15.43 -7.24
CA ASP A 38 9.13 -15.92 -8.07
C ASP A 38 10.32 -14.94 -8.10
N ILE A 39 10.05 -13.64 -8.30
CA ILE A 39 11.09 -12.62 -8.31
C ILE A 39 11.76 -12.51 -6.93
N ILE A 40 10.97 -12.44 -5.86
CA ILE A 40 11.46 -12.28 -4.48
C ILE A 40 12.32 -13.47 -4.08
N ASP A 41 11.85 -14.69 -4.32
CA ASP A 41 12.58 -15.93 -4.05
C ASP A 41 13.94 -15.94 -4.75
N ILE A 42 14.02 -15.43 -5.99
CA ILE A 42 15.30 -15.34 -6.69
C ILE A 42 16.19 -14.24 -6.08
N ILE A 43 15.70 -13.00 -5.93
CA ILE A 43 16.57 -11.87 -5.57
C ILE A 43 17.02 -11.88 -4.10
N VAL A 44 16.32 -12.60 -3.22
CA VAL A 44 16.74 -12.80 -1.82
C VAL A 44 18.07 -13.55 -1.76
N TYR A 45 18.28 -14.51 -2.65
CA TYR A 45 19.50 -15.34 -2.67
C TYR A 45 20.48 -14.98 -3.80
N ASP A 46 20.03 -14.29 -4.85
CA ASP A 46 20.83 -13.90 -6.00
C ASP A 46 20.88 -12.37 -6.21
N ASN A 47 21.80 -11.73 -5.50
CA ASN A 47 22.05 -10.29 -5.65
C ASN A 47 22.67 -9.91 -7.01
N ILE A 48 23.23 -10.87 -7.77
CA ILE A 48 23.74 -10.59 -9.12
C ILE A 48 22.53 -10.39 -10.03
N PHE A 49 21.60 -11.35 -10.02
CA PHE A 49 20.37 -11.24 -10.80
C PHE A 49 19.55 -10.00 -10.44
N LYS A 50 19.42 -9.67 -9.14
CA LYS A 50 18.78 -8.42 -8.69
C LYS A 50 19.39 -7.18 -9.38
N LYS A 51 20.72 -7.10 -9.46
CA LYS A 51 21.41 -5.98 -10.11
C LYS A 51 21.23 -6.00 -11.62
N GLU A 52 21.20 -7.17 -12.24
CA GLU A 52 20.91 -7.31 -13.67
C GLU A 52 19.50 -6.81 -13.99
N LEU A 53 18.52 -7.18 -13.17
CA LEU A 53 17.13 -6.73 -13.28
C LEU A 53 17.00 -5.22 -13.02
N GLU A 54 17.71 -4.66 -12.04
CA GLU A 54 17.74 -3.20 -11.84
C GLU A 54 18.35 -2.51 -13.07
N ASN A 55 19.43 -3.05 -13.61
CA ASN A 55 20.11 -2.51 -14.78
C ASN A 55 19.28 -2.59 -16.06
N SER A 56 18.38 -3.57 -16.17
CA SER A 56 17.50 -3.70 -17.35
C SER A 56 16.51 -2.54 -17.43
N LEU A 57 16.05 -2.01 -16.29
CA LEU A 57 15.16 -0.84 -16.23
C LEU A 57 15.79 0.41 -16.86
N TYR A 58 17.07 0.68 -16.56
CA TYR A 58 17.79 1.83 -17.14
C TYR A 58 18.12 1.66 -18.62
N LYS A 59 17.89 0.48 -19.19
CA LYS A 59 18.13 0.18 -20.61
C LYS A 59 16.84 -0.13 -21.37
N SER A 60 15.70 -0.18 -20.68
CA SER A 60 14.43 -0.54 -21.29
C SER A 60 13.98 0.59 -22.21
N SER A 61 13.87 0.25 -23.50
CA SER A 61 13.36 1.13 -24.54
C SER A 61 11.83 1.07 -24.69
N ALA A 62 11.17 0.27 -23.85
CA ALA A 62 9.71 0.12 -23.85
C ALA A 62 9.02 1.47 -23.62
N LYS A 63 8.15 1.84 -24.57
CA LYS A 63 7.42 3.10 -24.55
C LYS A 63 6.34 3.05 -23.46
N LEU A 64 6.46 3.88 -22.42
CA LEU A 64 5.58 3.87 -21.25
C LEU A 64 4.36 4.77 -21.42
N THR A 65 4.53 5.94 -22.04
CA THR A 65 3.45 6.92 -22.25
C THR A 65 3.48 7.45 -23.68
N ASN A 66 2.50 8.24 -24.08
CA ASN A 66 2.33 8.78 -25.42
C ASN A 66 2.73 10.25 -25.55
N LYS A 67 2.71 11.00 -24.46
CA LYS A 67 3.14 12.41 -24.45
C LYS A 67 4.65 12.51 -24.48
N GLU A 68 5.17 13.47 -25.23
CA GLU A 68 6.59 13.78 -25.28
C GLU A 68 7.13 14.11 -23.88
N LEU A 69 8.28 13.54 -23.57
CA LEU A 69 8.99 13.75 -22.31
C LEU A 69 10.12 14.73 -22.55
N LEU A 70 10.19 15.80 -21.75
CA LEU A 70 11.26 16.79 -21.86
C LEU A 70 12.37 16.49 -20.84
N LEU A 71 13.59 16.25 -21.31
CA LEU A 71 14.81 16.19 -20.50
C LEU A 71 15.74 17.32 -20.94
N ASP A 72 16.20 18.14 -20.00
CA ASP A 72 17.11 19.27 -20.31
C ASP A 72 16.55 20.29 -21.32
N GLY A 73 15.24 20.28 -21.54
CA GLY A 73 14.58 21.12 -22.55
C GLY A 73 14.45 20.46 -23.92
N ASP A 74 15.10 19.31 -24.14
CA ASP A 74 15.01 18.53 -25.37
C ASP A 74 13.88 17.50 -25.27
N ALA A 75 13.27 17.20 -26.42
CA ALA A 75 12.24 16.18 -26.51
C ALA A 75 12.85 14.78 -26.61
N HIS A 76 12.42 13.89 -25.72
CA HIS A 76 12.83 12.50 -25.63
C HIS A 76 11.63 11.57 -25.79
N ILE A 77 11.92 10.36 -26.28
CA ILE A 77 10.93 9.28 -26.36
C ILE A 77 10.48 8.95 -24.94
N PRO A 78 9.16 8.88 -24.66
CA PRO A 78 8.63 8.60 -23.32
C PRO A 78 8.72 7.11 -22.94
N ASN A 79 9.92 6.56 -22.91
CA ASN A 79 10.20 5.18 -22.52
C ASN A 79 10.57 5.06 -21.03
N VAL A 80 10.64 3.82 -20.55
CA VAL A 80 11.00 3.49 -19.16
C VAL A 80 12.30 4.17 -18.73
N GLN A 81 13.37 4.04 -19.53
CA GLN A 81 14.66 4.66 -19.24
C GLN A 81 14.57 6.17 -19.04
N ASN A 82 13.86 6.88 -19.92
CA ASN A 82 13.77 8.35 -19.87
C ASN A 82 12.87 8.82 -18.72
N TRP A 83 11.81 8.08 -18.38
CA TRP A 83 10.98 8.36 -17.21
C TRP A 83 11.74 8.20 -15.89
N LEU A 84 12.56 7.15 -15.78
CA LEU A 84 13.46 6.98 -14.62
C LEU A 84 14.51 8.10 -14.58
N SER A 85 15.05 8.48 -15.73
CA SER A 85 16.04 9.55 -15.83
C SER A 85 15.46 10.90 -15.40
N ASP A 86 14.22 11.23 -15.81
CA ASP A 86 13.52 12.45 -15.38
C ASP A 86 13.36 12.49 -13.85
N PHE A 87 12.87 11.39 -13.26
CA PHE A 87 12.69 11.30 -11.81
C PHE A 87 14.01 11.43 -11.06
N ILE A 88 15.03 10.65 -11.45
CA ILE A 88 16.35 10.61 -10.80
C ILE A 88 17.05 11.97 -10.90
N LYS A 89 16.85 12.70 -11.99
CA LYS A 89 17.43 14.03 -12.14
C LYS A 89 16.82 15.04 -11.17
N GLN A 90 15.52 14.92 -10.87
CA GLN A 90 14.81 15.82 -9.97
C GLN A 90 15.03 15.49 -8.49
N TYR A 91 15.09 14.20 -8.14
CA TYR A 91 15.10 13.73 -6.75
C TYR A 91 16.35 12.95 -6.33
N GLY A 92 17.26 12.70 -7.26
CA GLY A 92 18.42 11.83 -7.06
C GLY A 92 18.09 10.35 -7.19
N SER A 93 19.13 9.51 -7.11
CA SER A 93 19.01 8.05 -7.20
C SER A 93 18.95 7.35 -5.82
N GLY A 94 18.85 8.12 -4.74
CA GLY A 94 18.74 7.63 -3.37
C GLY A 94 17.33 7.12 -3.03
N PHE A 95 17.18 6.58 -1.83
CA PHE A 95 15.87 6.11 -1.34
C PHE A 95 14.87 7.26 -1.29
N PHE A 96 13.62 6.99 -1.66
CA PHE A 96 12.53 7.96 -1.63
C PHE A 96 11.23 7.35 -1.12
N ASP A 97 10.42 8.18 -0.48
CA ASP A 97 9.17 7.80 0.14
C ASP A 97 7.94 8.09 -0.75
N ASN A 98 6.74 7.76 -0.25
CA ASN A 98 5.49 8.02 -0.95
C ASN A 98 5.18 9.51 -1.08
N VAL A 99 5.71 10.37 -0.21
CA VAL A 99 5.55 11.83 -0.31
C VAL A 99 6.30 12.34 -1.54
N THR A 100 7.52 11.88 -1.73
CA THR A 100 8.37 12.22 -2.88
C THR A 100 7.74 11.74 -4.18
N LEU A 101 7.28 10.48 -4.21
CA LEU A 101 6.56 9.92 -5.36
C LEU A 101 5.31 10.73 -5.69
N SER A 102 4.46 11.02 -4.69
CA SER A 102 3.23 11.80 -4.88
C SER A 102 3.51 13.20 -5.39
N ARG A 103 4.59 13.83 -4.89
CA ARG A 103 5.03 15.15 -5.35
C ARG A 103 5.44 15.12 -6.82
N TYR A 104 6.23 14.13 -7.25
CA TYR A 104 6.60 13.99 -8.65
C TYR A 104 5.37 13.79 -9.55
N ILE A 105 4.49 12.87 -9.18
CA ILE A 105 3.27 12.57 -9.97
C ILE A 105 2.34 13.80 -10.07
N THR A 106 2.29 14.64 -9.04
CA THR A 106 1.39 15.80 -9.02
C THR A 106 2.00 17.03 -9.71
N PHE A 107 3.29 17.28 -9.50
CA PHE A 107 3.90 18.58 -9.80
C PHE A 107 4.94 18.56 -10.93
N SER A 108 5.42 17.39 -11.38
CA SER A 108 6.36 17.32 -12.51
C SER A 108 5.72 17.85 -13.79
N GLU A 109 6.44 18.72 -14.52
CA GLU A 109 5.96 19.30 -15.77
C GLU A 109 5.69 18.25 -16.86
N ASN A 110 6.46 17.16 -16.88
CA ASN A 110 6.22 16.04 -17.78
C ASN A 110 4.93 15.29 -17.40
N VAL A 111 4.72 15.05 -16.10
CA VAL A 111 3.56 14.28 -15.61
C VAL A 111 2.26 15.06 -15.73
N LYS A 112 2.26 16.39 -15.58
CA LYS A 112 1.06 17.23 -15.72
C LYS A 112 0.35 17.10 -17.07
N LYS A 113 1.06 16.68 -18.12
CA LYS A 113 0.55 16.52 -19.47
C LYS A 113 -0.14 15.17 -19.72
N LEU A 114 0.06 14.23 -18.81
CA LEU A 114 -0.44 12.86 -18.90
C LEU A 114 -1.90 12.75 -18.48
N ASP A 115 -2.59 11.75 -19.03
CA ASP A 115 -3.88 11.31 -18.49
C ASP A 115 -3.70 10.44 -17.23
N GLU A 116 -4.80 10.10 -16.55
CA GLU A 116 -4.73 9.35 -15.29
C GLU A 116 -4.17 7.93 -15.44
N ASN A 117 -4.38 7.27 -16.59
CA ASN A 117 -3.85 5.94 -16.84
C ASN A 117 -2.33 6.01 -17.02
N GLU A 118 -1.85 6.98 -17.80
CA GLU A 118 -0.42 7.24 -17.99
C GLU A 118 0.27 7.66 -16.68
N LYS A 119 -0.39 8.48 -15.85
CA LYS A 119 0.11 8.81 -14.51
C LYS A 119 0.24 7.57 -13.63
N ASN A 120 -0.73 6.67 -13.68
CA ASN A 120 -0.67 5.42 -12.92
C ASN A 120 0.50 4.54 -13.39
N LEU A 121 0.76 4.46 -14.69
CA LEU A 121 1.92 3.74 -15.22
C LEU A 121 3.25 4.30 -14.74
N VAL A 122 3.43 5.62 -14.79
CA VAL A 122 4.63 6.29 -14.26
C VAL A 122 4.78 6.01 -12.77
N LYS A 123 3.68 6.10 -12.01
CA LYS A 123 3.67 5.80 -10.57
C LYS A 123 4.11 4.35 -10.30
N LYS A 124 3.53 3.37 -11.00
CA LYS A 124 3.89 1.95 -10.85
C LYS A 124 5.35 1.69 -11.23
N LEU A 125 5.83 2.28 -12.33
CA LEU A 125 7.25 2.19 -12.71
C LEU A 125 8.17 2.67 -11.59
N LEU A 126 7.86 3.82 -10.96
CA LEU A 126 8.67 4.37 -9.89
C LEU A 126 8.57 3.54 -8.59
N GLN A 127 7.40 2.97 -8.29
CA GLN A 127 7.26 2.03 -7.18
C GLN A 127 8.09 0.76 -7.43
N LEU A 128 8.00 0.17 -8.62
CA LEU A 128 8.82 -0.97 -9.03
C LEU A 128 10.30 -0.67 -8.90
N TYR A 129 10.74 0.49 -9.41
CA TYR A 129 12.11 0.94 -9.29
C TYR A 129 12.58 1.00 -7.84
N ARG A 130 11.81 1.65 -6.96
CA ARG A 130 12.13 1.74 -5.54
C ARG A 130 12.19 0.36 -4.91
N ASN A 131 11.17 -0.46 -5.16
CA ASN A 131 10.98 -1.74 -4.52
C ASN A 131 12.13 -2.68 -4.91
N LEU A 132 12.51 -2.74 -6.18
CA LEU A 132 13.64 -3.54 -6.67
C LEU A 132 15.00 -3.00 -6.21
N LYS A 133 15.28 -1.71 -6.40
CA LYS A 133 16.60 -1.13 -6.10
C LYS A 133 16.92 -1.24 -4.61
N PHE A 134 15.96 -0.87 -3.77
CA PHE A 134 16.15 -0.79 -2.32
C PHE A 134 15.62 -2.02 -1.58
N PHE A 135 15.35 -3.14 -2.26
CA PHE A 135 15.02 -4.39 -1.58
C PHE A 135 16.18 -4.88 -0.70
N PRO A 136 15.95 -5.33 0.55
CA PRO A 136 14.65 -5.44 1.22
C PRO A 136 14.25 -4.20 2.04
N ASP A 137 15.09 -3.17 2.13
CA ASP A 137 14.85 -1.95 2.93
C ASP A 137 13.54 -1.21 2.54
N SER A 138 13.12 -1.30 1.27
CA SER A 138 11.84 -0.79 0.78
C SER A 138 10.62 -1.45 1.42
N MET A 139 10.79 -2.62 2.03
CA MET A 139 9.73 -3.47 2.59
C MET A 139 9.77 -3.64 4.11
N LYS A 140 10.69 -2.96 4.80
CA LYS A 140 10.97 -3.19 6.24
C LYS A 140 9.75 -3.07 7.17
N ASP A 141 8.76 -2.25 6.79
CA ASP A 141 7.54 -1.97 7.57
C ASP A 141 6.29 -2.66 6.96
N ILE A 142 6.51 -3.57 6.00
CA ILE A 142 5.46 -4.29 5.27
C ILE A 142 5.54 -5.78 5.66
N PRO A 143 4.41 -6.44 6.01
CA PRO A 143 4.38 -7.89 6.21
C PRO A 143 4.99 -8.63 5.02
N VAL A 144 5.70 -9.73 5.27
CA VAL A 144 6.37 -10.50 4.21
C VAL A 144 5.39 -10.95 3.12
N ASP A 145 4.19 -11.38 3.52
CA ASP A 145 3.11 -11.81 2.64
C ASP A 145 2.55 -10.66 1.75
N ASP A 146 2.92 -9.41 2.04
CA ASP A 146 2.52 -8.20 1.32
C ASP A 146 3.69 -7.58 0.52
N TRP A 147 4.84 -8.25 0.42
CA TRP A 147 5.99 -7.75 -0.32
C TRP A 147 5.76 -7.78 -1.84
N GLU A 148 6.09 -6.68 -2.51
CA GLU A 148 5.83 -6.52 -3.94
C GLU A 148 7.01 -5.84 -4.64
N ILE A 149 7.71 -6.56 -5.51
CA ILE A 149 8.65 -5.94 -6.46
C ILE A 149 7.90 -5.26 -7.59
N VAL A 150 6.95 -5.96 -8.21
CA VAL A 150 6.01 -5.41 -9.19
C VAL A 150 4.76 -4.94 -8.44
N PRO A 151 4.42 -3.63 -8.47
CA PRO A 151 3.29 -3.10 -7.71
C PRO A 151 1.98 -3.71 -8.18
N ILE A 152 1.19 -4.21 -7.24
CA ILE A 152 -0.16 -4.70 -7.51
C ILE A 152 -1.12 -3.57 -7.24
N ASP A 153 -2.00 -3.27 -8.21
CA ASP A 153 -3.18 -2.46 -7.91
C ASP A 153 -4.07 -3.29 -7.02
N LYS A 154 -3.82 -3.25 -5.71
CA LYS A 154 -4.79 -3.71 -4.73
C LYS A 154 -6.01 -2.85 -5.02
N PHE A 155 -7.03 -3.45 -5.62
CA PHE A 155 -8.38 -2.97 -5.40
C PHE A 155 -8.45 -2.87 -3.90
N VAL A 156 -8.36 -1.65 -3.41
CA VAL A 156 -8.99 -1.33 -2.18
C VAL A 156 -10.44 -1.63 -2.54
N VAL A 157 -10.86 -2.88 -2.36
CA VAL A 157 -12.01 -3.12 -1.51
C VAL A 157 -11.63 -2.31 -0.29
N LYS A 158 -11.96 -1.02 -0.36
CA LYS A 158 -12.36 -0.32 0.80
C LYS A 158 -13.49 -1.24 1.24
N LYS A 159 -13.17 -2.17 2.13
CA LYS A 159 -13.76 -2.06 3.45
C LYS A 159 -13.59 -0.58 3.76
N HIS A 160 -14.55 0.19 3.26
CA HIS A 160 -15.09 1.31 3.94
C HIS A 160 -15.41 0.69 5.31
N SER A 161 -14.39 0.59 6.19
CA SER A 161 -14.60 1.19 7.48
C SER A 161 -14.99 2.61 7.11
N GLU A 162 -16.29 2.84 7.20
CA GLU A 162 -16.93 4.07 6.81
C GLU A 162 -16.26 5.19 7.62
N LEU A 163 -15.19 5.77 7.09
CA LEU A 163 -14.65 7.05 7.55
C LEU A 163 -15.38 8.20 6.84
N SER A 164 -16.66 7.97 6.53
CA SER A 164 -17.67 9.02 6.32
C SER A 164 -18.47 9.26 7.60
N GLY A 165 -17.83 9.05 8.76
CA GLY A 165 -18.34 9.39 10.06
C GLY A 165 -17.39 10.34 10.79
N PRO A 166 -17.86 11.05 11.83
CA PRO A 166 -16.97 11.76 12.74
C PRO A 166 -15.83 10.82 13.22
N PRO A 167 -14.62 11.36 13.49
CA PRO A 167 -13.48 10.54 13.88
C PRO A 167 -13.83 9.66 15.08
N LYS A 168 -13.57 8.35 14.96
CA LYS A 168 -13.90 7.39 16.01
C LYS A 168 -13.26 7.80 17.35
N THR A 169 -14.03 7.73 18.43
CA THR A 169 -13.53 8.01 19.78
C THR A 169 -12.52 6.95 20.21
N LYS A 170 -11.83 7.18 21.34
CA LYS A 170 -10.92 6.18 21.91
C LYS A 170 -11.68 4.91 22.33
N GLY A 171 -12.92 5.03 22.80
CA GLY A 171 -13.74 3.89 23.20
C GLY A 171 -14.19 3.06 22.00
N GLU A 172 -14.61 3.70 20.91
CA GLU A 172 -14.99 3.02 19.67
C GLU A 172 -13.83 2.21 19.05
N LYS A 173 -12.60 2.72 19.14
CA LYS A 173 -11.40 1.98 18.71
C LYS A 173 -11.09 0.76 19.56
N GLU A 174 -11.36 0.84 20.87
CA GLU A 174 -11.13 -0.26 21.80
C GLU A 174 -12.18 -1.37 21.61
N ILE A 175 -13.44 -1.01 21.37
CA ILE A 175 -14.52 -1.94 21.02
C ILE A 175 -14.19 -2.67 19.71
N GLU A 176 -13.72 -1.95 18.69
CA GLU A 176 -13.34 -2.56 17.41
C GLU A 176 -12.18 -3.56 17.54
N LYS A 177 -11.22 -3.28 18.42
CA LYS A 177 -10.13 -4.22 18.71
C LYS A 177 -10.64 -5.49 19.41
N LEU A 178 -11.53 -5.35 20.39
CA LEU A 178 -12.14 -6.50 21.08
C LEU A 178 -12.96 -7.37 20.14
N ARG A 179 -13.70 -6.77 19.20
CA ARG A 179 -14.45 -7.49 18.16
C ARG A 179 -13.56 -8.23 17.17
N GLN A 180 -12.34 -7.75 16.93
CA GLN A 180 -11.34 -8.49 16.16
C GLN A 180 -10.82 -9.70 16.95
N GLU A 181 -10.52 -9.50 18.23
CA GLU A 181 -10.08 -10.56 19.14
C GLU A 181 -11.17 -11.64 19.34
N GLU A 182 -12.47 -11.31 19.32
CA GLU A 182 -13.59 -12.28 19.32
C GLU A 182 -13.50 -13.29 18.15
N GLY A 183 -12.98 -12.86 16.99
CA GLY A 183 -12.84 -13.68 15.79
C GLY A 183 -11.80 -14.79 15.91
N ASP A 184 -10.87 -14.67 16.86
CA ASP A 184 -9.80 -15.64 17.10
C ASP A 184 -10.26 -16.83 17.97
N TYR A 185 -11.46 -16.74 18.56
CA TYR A 185 -12.01 -17.76 19.46
C TYR A 185 -13.24 -18.47 18.88
N ALA A 186 -13.36 -19.77 19.18
CA ALA A 186 -14.50 -20.58 18.77
C ALA A 186 -15.83 -20.03 19.31
N GLU A 187 -16.90 -20.16 18.51
CA GLU A 187 -18.24 -19.56 18.72
C GLU A 187 -18.91 -19.91 20.07
N ASN A 188 -18.48 -20.98 20.74
CA ASN A 188 -19.02 -21.41 22.04
C ASN A 188 -17.98 -21.47 23.15
N SER A 189 -16.81 -20.87 22.94
CA SER A 189 -15.75 -20.79 23.95
C SER A 189 -16.13 -19.85 25.10
N LEU A 190 -15.57 -20.11 26.28
CA LEU A 190 -15.79 -19.26 27.45
C LEU A 190 -15.14 -17.88 27.23
N GLU A 191 -13.99 -17.88 26.57
CA GLU A 191 -13.19 -16.73 26.18
C GLU A 191 -13.99 -15.78 25.29
N ARG A 192 -14.69 -16.31 24.28
CA ARG A 192 -15.55 -15.51 23.41
C ARG A 192 -16.73 -14.90 24.16
N LYS A 193 -17.38 -15.65 25.05
CA LYS A 193 -18.50 -15.12 25.86
C LYS A 193 -18.06 -13.99 26.78
N MET A 194 -16.86 -14.09 27.37
CA MET A 194 -16.30 -13.02 28.19
C MET A 194 -15.98 -11.76 27.38
N LEU A 195 -15.50 -11.93 26.14
CA LEU A 195 -15.27 -10.81 25.23
C LEU A 195 -16.58 -10.16 24.78
N GLU A 196 -17.60 -10.96 24.44
CA GLU A 196 -18.93 -10.48 24.06
C GLU A 196 -19.58 -9.64 25.18
N GLU A 197 -19.49 -10.11 26.43
CA GLU A 197 -19.95 -9.36 27.61
C GLU A 197 -19.18 -8.03 27.81
N GLU A 198 -17.87 -8.04 27.60
CA GLU A 198 -17.03 -6.83 27.73
C GLU A 198 -17.29 -5.83 26.60
N VAL A 199 -17.53 -6.31 25.38
CA VAL A 199 -17.92 -5.50 24.22
C VAL A 199 -19.26 -4.83 24.47
N GLU A 200 -20.28 -5.57 24.90
CA GLU A 200 -21.61 -5.05 25.19
C GLU A 200 -21.55 -3.96 26.29
N LYS A 201 -20.76 -4.22 27.34
CA LYS A 201 -20.54 -3.27 28.44
C LYS A 201 -19.88 -1.97 27.94
N LYS A 202 -18.86 -2.06 27.08
CA LYS A 202 -18.18 -0.88 26.52
C LYS A 202 -19.06 -0.11 25.54
N GLU A 203 -19.89 -0.78 24.74
CA GLU A 203 -20.86 -0.13 23.85
C GLU A 203 -21.91 0.67 24.63
N GLN A 204 -22.40 0.13 25.75
CA GLN A 204 -23.30 0.85 26.63
C GLN A 204 -22.64 2.11 27.21
N ILE A 205 -21.37 2.03 27.62
CA ILE A 205 -20.61 3.18 28.14
C ILE A 205 -20.45 4.25 27.06
N GLU A 206 -20.08 3.87 25.83
CA GLU A 206 -19.85 4.81 24.73
C GLU A 206 -21.14 5.55 24.33
N ASN A 207 -22.27 4.84 24.30
CA ASN A 207 -23.59 5.42 24.04
C ASN A 207 -23.98 6.44 25.12
N LEU A 208 -23.79 6.11 26.40
CA LEU A 208 -24.06 7.02 27.51
C LEU A 208 -23.14 8.25 27.49
N GLN A 209 -21.87 8.08 27.11
CA GLN A 209 -20.93 9.20 26.96
C GLN A 209 -21.35 10.14 25.82
N SER A 210 -21.73 9.56 24.68
CA SER A 210 -22.23 10.30 23.53
C SER A 210 -23.52 11.06 23.84
N GLU A 211 -24.41 10.47 24.62
CA GLU A 211 -25.63 11.11 25.10
C GLU A 211 -25.34 12.22 26.12
N ALA A 212 -24.43 11.99 27.08
CA ALA A 212 -24.02 12.98 28.08
C ALA A 212 -23.39 14.24 27.46
N ASN A 213 -22.74 14.10 26.31
CA ASN A 213 -22.15 15.22 25.56
C ASN A 213 -23.20 16.16 24.94
N LYS A 214 -24.47 15.74 24.82
CA LYS A 214 -25.56 16.58 24.32
C LYS A 214 -26.09 17.58 25.37
N TYR A 215 -25.76 17.36 26.65
CA TYR A 215 -26.29 18.15 27.77
C TYR A 215 -25.24 19.12 28.36
N PRO A 216 -25.66 20.32 28.82
CA PRO A 216 -24.77 21.27 29.48
C PRO A 216 -24.12 20.71 30.75
N GLN A 217 -22.92 21.20 31.06
CA GLN A 217 -22.20 20.83 32.27
C GLN A 217 -23.01 21.19 33.53
N GLY A 218 -23.16 20.23 34.44
CA GLY A 218 -23.86 20.43 35.72
C GLY A 218 -25.38 20.20 35.69
N SER A 219 -25.96 19.94 34.53
CA SER A 219 -27.37 19.54 34.36
C SER A 219 -27.72 18.24 35.10
N LEU A 220 -28.99 18.06 35.46
CA LEU A 220 -29.48 16.85 36.14
C LEU A 220 -29.35 15.63 35.21
N GLU A 221 -29.66 15.83 33.95
CA GLU A 221 -29.60 14.85 32.86
C GLU A 221 -28.17 14.34 32.68
N LYS A 222 -27.18 15.25 32.60
CA LYS A 222 -25.77 14.85 32.49
C LYS A 222 -25.28 14.10 33.73
N LYS A 223 -25.65 14.56 34.93
CA LYS A 223 -25.27 13.89 36.19
C LYS A 223 -25.86 12.48 36.30
N ALA A 224 -27.09 12.28 35.82
CA ALA A 224 -27.72 10.96 35.80
C ALA A 224 -26.95 9.99 34.89
N LEU A 225 -26.59 10.43 33.68
CA LEU A 225 -25.81 9.64 32.71
C LEU A 225 -24.40 9.34 33.22
N GLU A 226 -23.71 10.32 33.80
CA GLU A 226 -22.39 10.14 34.43
C GLU A 226 -22.43 9.14 35.60
N SER A 227 -23.52 9.14 36.38
CA SER A 227 -23.71 8.17 37.45
C SER A 227 -23.93 6.75 36.91
N GLU A 228 -24.62 6.58 35.78
CA GLU A 228 -24.85 5.28 35.17
C GLU A 228 -23.57 4.72 34.56
N ILE A 229 -22.80 5.55 33.84
CA ILE A 229 -21.46 5.21 33.36
C ILE A 229 -20.57 4.72 34.50
N LYS A 230 -20.62 5.39 35.66
CA LYS A 230 -19.82 5.00 36.83
C LYS A 230 -20.23 3.66 37.43
N LYS A 231 -21.50 3.26 37.33
CA LYS A 231 -21.94 1.92 37.75
C LYS A 231 -21.42 0.85 36.83
N LEU A 232 -21.44 1.11 35.52
CA LEU A 232 -20.91 0.18 34.51
C LEU A 232 -19.39 0.03 34.65
N LEU A 233 -18.65 1.07 35.01
CA LEU A 233 -17.19 0.94 35.22
C LEU A 233 -16.78 0.21 36.51
N LYS A 234 -17.74 -0.20 37.34
CA LYS A 234 -17.51 -0.88 38.62
C LYS A 234 -17.55 -2.40 38.47
#